data_AF-A0A1J3E0I5-F1
#
_entry.id   AF-A0A1J3E0I5-F1
#
_cell.length_a   1.000
_cell.length_b   1.000
_cell.length_c   1.000
_cell.angle_alpha   90.00
_cell.angle_beta   90.00
_cell.angle_gamma   90.00
#
_symmetry.space_group_name_H-M   'P 1'
#
loop_
_entity.id
_entity.type
_entity.pdbx_description
1 polymer ?
#
loop_
_entity_poly.entity_id
_entity_poly.type
_entity_poly.pdbx_seq_one_letter_code
_entity_poly.pdbx_strand_id
1 'polypeptide(L)'
;WARHIHAYVDSQLVASQFNGEYEAKNDRMDAYLKVVQDIAKGFDTFELTKIPRSDNSSADALAALASTSDPDLKRMIPVESIDAPSI
;
A
#
# COMPACT_ATOMS: atom_id res chain seq x y z
N TRP A 1 -7.64 -5.46 16.37
CA TRP A 1 -6.74 -5.59 15.20
C TRP A 1 -7.58 -6.12 14.05
N ALA A 2 -7.47 -5.53 12.87
CA ALA A 2 -8.15 -6.04 11.68
C ALA A 2 -7.58 -7.42 11.34
N ARG A 3 -8.46 -8.40 11.08
CA ARG A 3 -8.07 -9.78 10.72
C ARG A 3 -8.07 -10.02 9.21
N HIS A 4 -8.84 -9.21 8.48
CA HIS A 4 -9.01 -9.29 7.04
C HIS A 4 -8.67 -7.90 6.48
N ILE A 5 -7.72 -7.84 5.57
CA ILE A 5 -7.26 -6.60 4.94
C ILE A 5 -7.51 -6.67 3.45
N HIS A 6 -8.17 -5.64 2.92
CA HIS A 6 -8.23 -5.37 1.48
C HIS A 6 -7.46 -4.10 1.20
N ALA A 7 -6.34 -4.23 0.51
CA ALA A 7 -5.49 -3.13 0.10
C ALA A 7 -5.73 -2.80 -1.37
N TYR A 8 -5.68 -1.50 -1.70
CA TYR A 8 -5.80 -1.00 -3.06
C TYR A 8 -4.52 -0.33 -3.51
N VAL A 9 -4.14 -0.53 -4.77
CA VAL A 9 -2.92 0.04 -5.35
C VAL A 9 -3.19 0.49 -6.78
N ASP A 10 -2.61 1.61 -7.21
CA ASP A 10 -2.71 2.05 -8.61
C ASP A 10 -1.53 1.55 -9.47
N SER A 11 -0.41 1.21 -8.83
CA SER A 11 0.78 0.65 -9.46
C SER A 11 0.54 -0.77 -9.94
N GLN A 12 0.44 -0.91 -11.26
CA GLN A 12 0.30 -2.19 -11.92
C GLN A 12 1.48 -3.13 -11.64
N LEU A 13 2.70 -2.60 -11.55
CA LEU A 13 3.88 -3.41 -11.27
C LEU A 13 3.76 -4.08 -9.89
N VAL A 14 3.37 -3.30 -8.88
CA VAL A 14 3.26 -3.80 -7.50
C VAL A 14 2.12 -4.80 -7.38
N ALA A 15 0.96 -4.52 -7.99
CA ALA A 15 -0.17 -5.46 -8.01
C ALA A 15 0.21 -6.79 -8.65
N SER A 16 0.81 -6.77 -9.84
CA SER A 16 1.18 -7.99 -10.57
C SER A 16 2.33 -8.74 -9.91
N GLN A 17 3.28 -8.06 -9.25
CA GLN A 17 4.34 -8.72 -8.48
C GLN A 17 3.81 -9.41 -7.23
N PHE A 18 2.88 -8.76 -6.51
CA PHE A 18 2.26 -9.35 -5.34
C PHE A 18 1.38 -10.56 -5.69
N ASN A 19 0.60 -10.46 -6.78
CA ASN A 19 -0.23 -11.56 -7.26
C ASN A 19 0.57 -12.69 -7.91
N GLY A 20 1.89 -12.57 -8.02
CA GLY A 20 2.77 -13.58 -8.62
C GLY A 20 2.68 -13.65 -10.15
N GLU A 21 2.01 -12.70 -10.80
CA GLU A 21 1.97 -12.59 -12.26
C GLU A 21 3.32 -12.13 -12.82
N TYR A 22 4.04 -11.28 -12.07
CA TYR A 22 5.30 -10.67 -12.47
C TYR A 22 6.41 -11.03 -11.48
N GLU A 23 7.60 -11.36 -12.00
CA GLU A 23 8.76 -11.65 -11.18
C GLU A 23 9.53 -10.36 -10.81
N ALA A 24 9.95 -10.24 -9.55
CA ALA A 24 10.77 -9.12 -9.08
C ALA A 24 12.24 -9.32 -9.51
N LYS A 25 12.64 -8.71 -10.63
CA LYS A 25 13.98 -8.90 -11.23
C LYS A 25 15.16 -8.22 -10.51
N ASN A 26 14.92 -7.45 -9.46
CA ASN A 26 15.96 -6.68 -8.79
C ASN A 26 15.95 -6.99 -7.29
N ASP A 27 17.12 -7.21 -6.70
CA ASP A 27 17.30 -7.53 -5.27
C ASP A 27 16.55 -6.56 -4.34
N ARG A 28 16.50 -5.28 -4.69
CA ARG A 28 15.74 -4.28 -3.91
C ARG A 28 14.24 -4.51 -4.01
N MET A 29 13.74 -4.84 -5.20
CA MET A 29 12.31 -5.06 -5.42
C MET A 29 11.86 -6.39 -4.80
N ASP A 30 12.72 -7.41 -4.85
CA ASP A 30 12.49 -8.69 -4.15
C ASP A 30 12.46 -8.50 -2.63
N ALA A 31 13.36 -7.68 -2.08
CA ALA A 31 13.33 -7.33 -0.66
C ALA A 31 12.03 -6.62 -0.27
N TYR A 32 11.55 -5.66 -1.06
CA TYR A 32 10.26 -5.00 -0.81
C TYR A 32 9.09 -5.98 -0.88
N LEU A 33 9.07 -6.85 -1.90
CA LEU A 33 8.03 -7.85 -2.06
C LEU A 33 7.97 -8.79 -0.85
N LYS A 34 9.13 -9.25 -0.36
CA LYS A 34 9.23 -10.09 0.84
C LYS A 34 8.68 -9.40 2.08
N VAL A 35 8.99 -8.12 2.29
CA VAL A 35 8.47 -7.35 3.42
C VAL A 35 6.95 -7.25 3.36
N VAL A 36 6.38 -6.95 2.18
CA VAL A 36 4.92 -6.87 2.00
C VAL A 36 4.27 -8.23 2.25
N GLN A 37 4.86 -9.32 1.75
CA GLN A 37 4.37 -10.67 2.00
C GLN A 37 4.46 -11.07 3.48
N ASP A 38 5.52 -10.66 4.20
CA ASP A 38 5.68 -10.94 5.61
C ASP A 38 4.63 -10.21 6.46
N ILE A 39 4.35 -8.95 6.13
CA ILE A 39 3.26 -8.17 6.73
C ILE A 39 1.91 -8.84 6.42
N ALA A 40 1.69 -9.28 5.18
CA ALA A 40 0.47 -9.95 4.77
C ALA A 40 0.21 -11.24 5.56
N LYS A 41 1.25 -12.00 5.92
CA LYS A 41 1.14 -13.21 6.77
C LYS A 41 0.68 -12.90 8.20
N GLY A 42 0.77 -11.65 8.64
CA GLY A 42 0.25 -11.21 9.93
C GLY A 42 -1.29 -11.13 10.00
N PHE A 43 -1.97 -11.24 8.86
CA PHE A 43 -3.42 -11.19 8.73
C PHE A 43 -3.98 -12.56 8.33
N ASP A 44 -5.22 -12.85 8.73
CA ASP A 44 -5.92 -14.08 8.34
C ASP A 44 -6.21 -14.06 6.83
N THR A 45 -6.57 -12.90 6.30
CA THR A 45 -6.66 -12.66 4.85
C THR A 45 -6.06 -11.31 4.46
N PHE A 46 -5.35 -11.30 3.34
CA PHE A 46 -4.81 -10.09 2.72
C PHE A 46 -5.06 -10.15 1.21
N GLU A 47 -5.81 -9.18 0.70
CA GLU A 47 -6.10 -9.03 -0.71
C GLU A 47 -5.50 -7.73 -1.21
N LEU A 48 -4.83 -7.77 -2.37
CA LEU A 48 -4.31 -6.57 -3.03
C LEU A 48 -4.97 -6.44 -4.39
N THR A 49 -5.72 -5.35 -4.60
CA THR A 49 -6.43 -5.11 -5.86
C THR A 49 -5.94 -3.83 -6.52
N LYS A 50 -5.72 -3.91 -7.83
CA LYS A 50 -5.39 -2.73 -8.62
C LYS A 50 -6.64 -1.87 -8.82
N ILE A 51 -6.54 -0.58 -8.54
CA ILE A 51 -7.59 0.42 -8.83
C ILE A 51 -7.07 1.49 -9.81
N PRO A 52 -7.95 2.16 -10.56
CA PRO A 52 -7.59 3.33 -11.34
C PRO A 52 -6.98 4.43 -10.47
N ARG A 53 -6.04 5.20 -11.03
CA ARG A 53 -5.39 6.33 -10.34
C ARG A 53 -6.39 7.39 -9.85
N SER A 54 -7.50 7.56 -10.57
CA SER A 54 -8.60 8.46 -10.15
C SER A 54 -9.19 8.06 -8.80
N ASP A 55 -9.29 6.75 -8.54
CA ASP A 55 -9.85 6.19 -7.32
C ASP A 55 -8.82 6.15 -6.18
N ASN A 56 -7.52 6.20 -6.51
CA ASN A 56 -6.42 6.31 -5.56
C ASN A 56 -6.00 7.76 -5.26
N SER A 57 -6.79 8.74 -5.68
CA SER A 57 -6.43 10.17 -5.65
C SER A 57 -6.11 10.68 -4.23
N SER A 58 -6.79 10.19 -3.20
CA SER A 58 -6.49 10.53 -1.81
C SER A 58 -5.10 10.07 -1.38
N ALA A 59 -4.71 8.83 -1.71
CA ALA A 59 -3.40 8.30 -1.39
C ALA A 59 -2.29 9.01 -2.19
N ASP A 60 -2.55 9.32 -3.46
CA ASP A 60 -1.66 10.13 -4.29
C ASP A 60 -1.45 11.53 -3.72
N ALA A 61 -2.52 12.19 -3.25
CA ALA A 61 -2.44 13.51 -2.64
C ALA A 61 -1.58 13.48 -1.37
N LEU A 62 -1.74 12.46 -0.54
CA LEU A 62 -0.91 12.25 0.65
C LEU A 62 0.55 11.96 0.30
N ALA A 63 0.80 11.13 -0.72
CA ALA A 63 2.14 10.83 -1.20
C ALA A 63 2.83 12.07 -1.79
N ALA A 64 2.10 12.89 -2.54
CA ALA A 64 2.57 14.16 -3.08
C ALA A 64 2.86 15.17 -1.96
N LEU A 65 1.99 15.25 -0.94
CA LEU A 65 2.22 16.07 0.24
C LEU A 65 3.50 15.64 0.98
N ALA A 66 3.68 14.34 1.19
CA ALA A 66 4.87 13.79 1.84
C ALA A 66 6.16 13.96 1.01
N SER A 67 6.04 14.05 -0.32
CA SER A 67 7.19 14.23 -1.23
C SER A 67 7.60 15.68 -1.40
N THR A 68 6.69 16.63 -1.16
CA THR A 68 6.93 18.07 -1.30
C THR A 68 7.23 18.78 0.02
N SER A 69 7.07 18.11 1.16
CA SER A 69 7.34 18.70 2.48
C SER A 69 8.81 18.57 2.88
N ASP A 70 9.35 19.70 3.34
CA ASP A 70 10.74 19.90 3.77
C ASP A 70 11.14 18.89 4.87
N PRO A 71 12.30 18.21 4.77
CA PRO A 71 12.74 17.16 5.70
C PRO A 71 12.86 17.61 7.18
N ASP A 72 12.89 18.91 7.46
CA ASP A 72 13.03 19.47 8.81
C ASP A 72 11.71 19.55 9.60
N LEU A 73 10.53 19.42 8.97
CA LEU A 73 9.26 19.36 9.70
C LEU A 73 8.98 17.92 10.15
N LYS A 74 9.21 17.68 11.45
CA LYS A 74 8.90 16.44 12.17
C LYS A 74 7.47 15.96 11.83
N ARG A 75 7.38 14.96 10.96
CA ARG A 75 6.16 14.42 10.34
C ARG A 75 5.21 13.81 11.37
N MET A 76 3.99 14.33 11.46
CA MET A 76 2.85 13.62 12.03
C MET A 76 1.91 13.29 10.88
N ILE A 77 1.91 12.03 10.42
CA ILE A 77 0.99 11.56 9.39
C ILE A 77 -0.26 11.08 10.14
N PRO A 78 -1.40 11.79 10.07
CA PRO A 78 -2.62 11.29 10.66
C PRO A 78 -3.06 10.06 9.87
N VAL A 79 -2.97 8.88 10.49
CA VAL A 79 -3.56 7.65 9.98
C VAL A 79 -4.98 7.60 10.51
N GLU A 80 -5.96 7.77 9.63
CA GLU A 80 -7.37 7.63 9.99
C GLU A 80 -7.77 6.17 9.75
N SER A 81 -7.99 5.42 10.84
CA SER A 81 -8.52 4.06 10.79
C SER A 81 -10.04 4.17 10.75
N ILE A 82 -10.65 3.79 9.63
CA ILE A 82 -12.10 3.69 9.52
C ILE A 82 -12.49 2.33 10.10
N ASP A 83 -12.85 2.30 11.39
CA ASP A 83 -13.15 1.05 12.12
C ASP A 83 -14.49 0.39 11.71
N ALA A 84 -15.33 1.07 10.91
CA ALA A 84 -16.59 0.50 10.41
C ALA A 84 -16.93 1.03 9.01
N PRO A 85 -17.35 0.17 8.06
CA PRO A 85 -17.87 0.63 6.78
C PRO A 85 -19.14 1.45 7.02
N SER A 86 -19.21 2.67 6.47
CA SER A 86 -20.46 3.41 6.41
C SER A 86 -21.45 2.67 5.49
N ILE A 87 -22.66 2.46 6.02
CA ILE A 87 -23.81 1.78 5.40
C ILE A 87 -24.33 2.56 4.20
#